data_AF-A0A819YD56-F1
#
_entry.id   AF-A0A819YD56-F1
#
_cell.length_a   1.000
_cell.length_b   1.000
_cell.length_c   1.000
_cell.angle_alpha   90.00
_cell.angle_beta   90.00
_cell.angle_gamma   90.00
#
_symmetry.space_group_name_H-M   'P 1'
#
loop_
_entity.id
_entity.type
_entity.pdbx_description
1 polymer ?
#
loop_
_entity_poly.entity_id
_entity_poly.type
_entity_poly.pdbx_seq_one_letter_code
_entity_poly.pdbx_strand_id
1 'polypeptide(L)'
;MFIDENQSISLDAYLSMENYKILLNFILELYSPYKHIYILFILAPINTVFQTIIGVLPSWFRMAQCLRRYYDTRLSFPHLINAYKYSFGLLVAIFSGLQHQFSSTYTNEISNPFFYAWILSQIVNSGVKFAWDLKMDWGFFDQHAGENWFLRDEIVYPRRLYYYFVIIINFFLRYSWIIKVYLYIQTRYIEHLELIVFIFALLESLRRFIWNFFRLENEHLNNCGQFRAVRDISVNPRRLLISTTESEHLSNEHVS
;
A
#
# COMPACT_ATOMS: atom_id res chain seq x y z
N MET A 1 -11.29 -75.18 17.79
CA MET A 1 -11.23 -74.47 16.50
C MET A 1 -10.39 -73.23 16.77
N PHE A 2 -9.08 -73.34 16.55
CA PHE A 2 -8.14 -72.25 16.79
C PHE A 2 -8.38 -71.18 15.72
N ILE A 3 -8.91 -70.02 16.12
CA ILE A 3 -8.93 -68.85 15.24
C ILE A 3 -7.49 -68.37 15.21
N ASP A 4 -6.90 -68.42 14.02
CA ASP A 4 -5.50 -68.11 13.75
C ASP A 4 -5.24 -66.64 14.13
N GLU A 5 -4.48 -66.38 15.21
CA GLU A 5 -4.16 -65.03 15.71
C GLU A 5 -3.52 -64.15 14.62
N ASN A 6 -2.88 -64.76 13.62
CA ASN A 6 -2.36 -64.05 12.45
C ASN A 6 -3.45 -63.43 11.58
N GLN A 7 -4.65 -64.03 11.55
CA GLN A 7 -5.76 -63.56 10.73
C GLN A 7 -6.46 -62.36 11.37
N SER A 8 -6.59 -62.35 12.71
CA SER A 8 -7.13 -61.18 13.45
C SER A 8 -6.17 -59.97 13.36
N ILE A 9 -4.86 -60.20 13.50
CA ILE A 9 -3.85 -59.13 13.34
C ILE A 9 -3.88 -58.57 11.91
N SER A 10 -4.10 -59.40 10.90
CA SER A 10 -4.21 -58.94 9.50
C SER A 10 -5.47 -58.08 9.25
N LEU A 11 -6.58 -58.41 9.92
CA LEU A 11 -7.85 -57.69 9.79
C LEU A 11 -7.79 -56.34 10.52
N ASP A 12 -7.17 -56.30 11.70
CA ASP A 12 -6.94 -55.06 12.45
C ASP A 12 -5.99 -54.11 11.71
N ALA A 13 -4.95 -54.65 11.06
CA ALA A 13 -4.08 -53.87 10.18
C ALA A 13 -4.81 -53.34 8.94
N TYR A 14 -5.73 -54.12 8.37
CA TYR A 14 -6.54 -53.72 7.22
C TYR A 14 -7.54 -52.61 7.60
N LEU A 15 -8.24 -52.75 8.73
CA LEU A 15 -9.16 -51.76 9.28
C LEU A 15 -8.43 -50.47 9.68
N SER A 16 -7.21 -50.59 10.23
CA SER A 16 -6.33 -49.44 10.50
C SER A 16 -5.99 -48.69 9.20
N MET A 17 -5.58 -49.41 8.16
CA MET A 17 -5.26 -48.84 6.84
C MET A 17 -6.46 -48.18 6.15
N GLU A 18 -7.67 -48.74 6.27
CA GLU A 18 -8.90 -48.08 5.78
C GLU A 18 -9.22 -46.81 6.55
N ASN A 19 -9.08 -46.82 7.88
CA ASN A 19 -9.27 -45.62 8.70
C ASN A 19 -8.24 -44.54 8.38
N TYR A 20 -6.98 -44.91 8.10
CA TYR A 20 -5.97 -43.97 7.61
C TYR A 20 -6.29 -43.42 6.22
N LYS A 21 -6.86 -44.22 5.31
CA LYS A 21 -7.32 -43.74 3.99
C LYS A 21 -8.50 -42.78 4.11
N ILE A 22 -9.44 -43.05 5.02
CA ILE A 22 -10.57 -42.15 5.29
C ILE A 22 -10.06 -40.85 5.92
N LEU A 23 -9.14 -40.92 6.88
CA LEU A 23 -8.50 -39.75 7.48
C LEU A 23 -7.67 -38.96 6.45
N LEU A 24 -6.94 -39.64 5.56
CA LEU A 24 -6.18 -39.02 4.48
C LEU A 24 -7.13 -38.33 3.47
N ASN A 25 -8.23 -38.98 3.09
CA ASN A 25 -9.24 -38.37 2.22
C ASN A 25 -9.95 -37.19 2.90
N PHE A 26 -10.20 -37.26 4.19
CA PHE A 26 -10.75 -36.15 4.98
C PHE A 26 -9.75 -34.99 5.12
N ILE A 27 -8.46 -35.27 5.29
CA ILE A 27 -7.38 -34.27 5.28
C ILE A 27 -7.23 -33.64 3.88
N LEU A 28 -7.36 -34.43 2.81
CA LEU A 28 -7.35 -33.95 1.42
C LEU A 28 -8.61 -33.11 1.11
N GLU A 29 -9.77 -33.46 1.66
CA GLU A 29 -10.99 -32.64 1.61
C GLU A 29 -10.88 -31.35 2.46
N LEU A 30 -10.16 -31.39 3.59
CA LEU A 30 -9.80 -30.20 4.38
C LEU A 30 -8.78 -29.30 3.67
N TYR A 31 -7.99 -29.83 2.74
CA TYR A 31 -7.15 -29.07 1.78
C TYR A 31 -7.93 -28.60 0.53
N SER A 32 -9.19 -29.03 0.38
CA SER A 32 -10.09 -28.60 -0.71
C SER A 32 -10.53 -27.12 -0.72
N PRO A 33 -10.48 -26.29 0.35
CA PRO A 33 -10.76 -24.86 0.21
C PRO A 33 -9.72 -24.15 -0.68
N TYR A 34 -8.52 -24.74 -0.85
CA TYR A 34 -7.53 -24.29 -1.83
C TYR A 34 -7.81 -24.79 -3.24
N LYS A 35 -8.68 -25.80 -3.42
CA LYS A 35 -9.09 -26.30 -4.75
C LYS A 35 -9.94 -25.26 -5.48
N HIS A 36 -10.74 -24.48 -4.76
CA HIS A 36 -11.46 -23.33 -5.33
C HIS A 36 -10.53 -22.18 -5.74
N ILE A 37 -9.44 -21.96 -4.97
CA ILE A 37 -8.36 -21.02 -5.33
C ILE A 37 -7.59 -21.54 -6.57
N TYR A 38 -7.33 -22.85 -6.63
CA TYR A 38 -6.72 -23.53 -7.77
C TYR A 38 -7.61 -23.52 -9.02
N ILE A 39 -8.93 -23.66 -8.89
CA ILE A 39 -9.89 -23.57 -10.01
C ILE A 39 -9.95 -22.13 -10.55
N LEU A 40 -9.80 -21.11 -9.68
CA LEU A 40 -9.59 -19.73 -10.12
C LEU A 40 -8.28 -19.56 -10.91
N PHE A 41 -7.25 -20.33 -10.57
CA PHE A 41 -5.95 -20.34 -11.24
C PHE A 41 -5.95 -21.11 -12.58
N ILE A 42 -6.77 -22.17 -12.70
CA ILE A 42 -6.92 -23.01 -13.90
C ILE A 42 -7.65 -22.27 -15.05
N LEU A 43 -8.42 -21.21 -14.77
CA LEU A 43 -9.00 -20.31 -15.78
C LEU A 43 -8.02 -19.22 -16.24
N ALA A 44 -6.77 -19.60 -16.56
CA ALA A 44 -5.64 -18.72 -16.82
C ALA A 44 -5.88 -17.50 -17.76
N PRO A 45 -6.73 -17.54 -18.82
CA PRO A 45 -7.02 -16.36 -19.64
C PRO A 45 -7.99 -15.37 -18.97
N ILE A 46 -8.97 -15.88 -18.20
CA ILE A 46 -9.89 -15.06 -17.41
C ILE A 46 -9.14 -14.38 -16.27
N ASN A 47 -8.10 -15.04 -15.76
CA ASN A 47 -7.28 -14.56 -14.66
C ASN A 47 -6.47 -13.30 -15.01
N THR A 48 -5.79 -13.27 -16.17
CA THR A 48 -4.94 -12.11 -16.53
C THR A 48 -5.73 -10.84 -16.76
N VAL A 49 -6.87 -10.91 -17.47
CA VAL A 49 -7.74 -9.75 -17.70
C VAL A 49 -8.33 -9.26 -16.38
N PHE A 50 -8.82 -10.17 -15.55
CA PHE A 50 -9.36 -9.85 -14.22
C PHE A 50 -8.31 -9.22 -13.29
N GLN A 51 -7.11 -9.81 -13.20
CA GLN A 51 -5.97 -9.26 -12.44
C GLN A 51 -5.59 -7.87 -12.94
N THR A 52 -5.60 -7.65 -14.26
CA THR A 52 -5.31 -6.35 -14.86
C THR A 52 -6.35 -5.31 -14.46
N ILE A 53 -7.64 -5.66 -14.52
CA ILE A 53 -8.72 -4.78 -14.07
C ILE A 53 -8.51 -4.41 -12.60
N ILE A 54 -8.27 -5.39 -11.72
CA ILE A 54 -8.00 -5.14 -10.29
C ILE A 54 -6.77 -4.24 -10.11
N GLY A 55 -5.69 -4.47 -10.85
CA GLY A 55 -4.46 -3.68 -10.79
C GLY A 55 -4.65 -2.22 -11.25
N VAL A 56 -5.59 -1.99 -12.18
CA VAL A 56 -5.94 -0.66 -12.69
C VAL A 56 -6.74 0.17 -11.69
N LEU A 57 -7.63 -0.47 -10.91
CA LEU A 57 -8.61 0.21 -10.06
C LEU A 57 -8.01 1.26 -9.09
N PRO A 58 -6.92 0.99 -8.34
CA PRO A 58 -6.38 1.98 -7.40
C PRO A 58 -5.93 3.27 -8.08
N SER A 59 -5.24 3.14 -9.22
CA SER A 59 -4.79 4.30 -10.01
C SER A 59 -5.97 5.03 -10.64
N TRP A 60 -6.97 4.29 -11.13
CA TRP A 60 -8.19 4.87 -11.70
C TRP A 60 -8.95 5.70 -10.66
N PHE A 61 -9.22 5.15 -9.47
CA PHE A 61 -9.94 5.86 -8.43
C PHE A 61 -9.23 7.15 -8.01
N ARG A 62 -7.90 7.11 -7.85
CA ARG A 62 -7.13 8.31 -7.53
C ARG A 62 -7.18 9.35 -8.63
N MET A 63 -7.07 8.94 -9.89
CA MET A 63 -7.19 9.85 -11.03
C MET A 63 -8.58 10.48 -11.09
N ALA A 64 -9.64 9.67 -10.98
CA ALA A 64 -11.02 10.13 -10.98
C ALA A 64 -11.30 11.11 -9.83
N GLN A 65 -10.81 10.84 -8.62
CA GLN A 65 -10.90 11.76 -7.49
C GLN A 65 -10.20 13.10 -7.78
N CYS A 66 -9.02 13.07 -8.37
CA CYS A 66 -8.28 14.29 -8.72
C CYS A 66 -9.02 15.12 -9.80
N LEU A 67 -9.55 14.46 -10.83
CA LEU A 67 -10.36 15.11 -11.86
C LEU A 67 -11.66 15.69 -11.29
N ARG A 68 -12.30 14.98 -10.35
CA ARG A 68 -13.49 15.48 -9.67
C ARG A 68 -13.18 16.72 -8.84
N ARG A 69 -12.09 16.70 -8.07
CA ARG A 69 -11.63 17.87 -7.31
C ARG A 69 -11.30 19.06 -8.20
N TYR A 70 -10.71 18.82 -9.38
CA TYR A 70 -10.51 19.87 -10.37
C TYR A 70 -11.84 20.44 -10.89
N TYR A 71 -12.82 19.60 -11.19
CA TYR A 71 -14.13 20.06 -11.63
C TYR A 71 -14.82 20.94 -10.58
N ASP A 72 -14.76 20.53 -9.31
CA ASP A 72 -15.42 21.24 -8.20
C ASP A 72 -14.72 22.56 -7.82
N THR A 73 -13.37 22.59 -7.84
CA THR A 73 -12.59 23.76 -7.38
C THR A 73 -12.07 24.67 -8.50
N ARG A 74 -11.98 24.15 -9.73
CA ARG A 74 -11.30 24.77 -10.88
C ARG A 74 -9.83 25.12 -10.66
N LEU A 75 -9.22 24.59 -9.60
CA LEU A 75 -7.79 24.72 -9.33
C LEU A 75 -7.02 23.63 -10.07
N SER A 76 -6.30 24.02 -11.13
CA SER A 76 -5.51 23.09 -11.95
C SER A 76 -4.38 22.45 -11.13
N PHE A 77 -3.72 23.22 -10.27
CA PHE A 77 -2.74 22.73 -9.31
C PHE A 77 -3.35 22.60 -7.90
N PRO A 78 -3.13 21.49 -7.18
CA PRO A 78 -2.33 20.31 -7.55
C PRO A 78 -3.14 19.23 -8.29
N HIS A 79 -4.42 19.47 -8.60
CA HIS A 79 -5.37 18.41 -9.00
C HIS A 79 -5.07 17.75 -10.35
N LEU A 80 -4.86 18.51 -11.43
CA LEU A 80 -4.57 17.95 -12.75
C LEU A 80 -3.20 17.28 -12.80
N ILE A 81 -2.19 17.85 -12.14
CA ILE A 81 -0.86 17.25 -12.08
C ILE A 81 -0.92 15.93 -11.30
N ASN A 82 -1.70 15.86 -10.22
CA ASN A 82 -1.97 14.60 -9.53
C ASN A 82 -2.69 13.58 -10.42
N ALA A 83 -3.71 13.99 -11.17
CA ALA A 83 -4.40 13.11 -12.10
C ALA A 83 -3.42 12.53 -13.14
N TYR A 84 -2.57 13.38 -13.73
CA TYR A 84 -1.52 12.96 -14.65
C TYR A 84 -0.49 12.02 -14.00
N LYS A 85 -0.08 12.29 -12.76
CA LYS A 85 0.79 11.37 -11.99
C LYS A 85 0.17 9.98 -11.84
N TYR A 86 -1.14 9.88 -11.59
CA TYR A 86 -1.81 8.59 -11.41
C TYR A 86 -2.04 7.82 -12.71
N SER A 87 -2.06 8.50 -13.86
CA SER A 87 -2.18 7.86 -15.18
C SER A 87 -0.98 6.96 -15.49
N PHE A 88 0.23 7.31 -15.03
CA PHE A 88 1.40 6.42 -15.17
C PHE A 88 1.21 5.07 -14.46
N GLY A 89 0.48 5.05 -13.34
CA GLY A 89 0.13 3.79 -12.68
C GLY A 89 -0.90 2.95 -13.45
N LEU A 90 -1.77 3.59 -14.26
CA LEU A 90 -2.65 2.87 -15.19
C LEU A 90 -1.81 2.19 -16.28
N LEU A 91 -0.84 2.91 -16.85
CA LEU A 91 0.05 2.35 -17.88
C LEU A 91 0.83 1.15 -17.34
N VAL A 92 1.32 1.21 -16.10
CA VAL A 92 1.96 0.06 -15.44
C VAL A 92 1.04 -1.14 -15.41
N ALA A 93 -0.20 -0.99 -14.93
CA ALA A 93 -1.13 -2.11 -14.81
C ALA A 93 -1.51 -2.68 -16.19
N ILE A 94 -1.78 -1.80 -17.17
CA ILE A 94 -2.14 -2.18 -18.54
C ILE A 94 -1.00 -2.94 -19.21
N PHE A 95 0.23 -2.40 -19.20
CA PHE A 95 1.36 -3.09 -19.84
C PHE A 95 1.77 -4.37 -19.10
N SER A 96 1.58 -4.43 -17.78
CA SER A 96 1.71 -5.68 -17.02
C SER A 96 0.73 -6.74 -17.52
N GLY A 97 -0.53 -6.36 -17.73
CA GLY A 97 -1.54 -7.26 -18.29
C GLY A 97 -1.22 -7.71 -19.71
N LEU A 98 -0.82 -6.76 -20.58
CA LEU A 98 -0.48 -7.04 -21.97
C LEU A 98 0.73 -7.98 -22.09
N GLN A 99 1.79 -7.79 -21.31
CA GLN A 99 2.94 -8.69 -21.38
C GLN A 99 2.56 -10.14 -21.01
N HIS A 100 1.71 -10.32 -20.00
CA HIS A 100 1.27 -11.66 -19.58
C HIS A 100 0.30 -12.26 -20.59
N GLN A 101 -0.63 -11.45 -21.12
CA GLN A 101 -1.61 -11.88 -22.11
C GLN A 101 -0.95 -12.38 -23.40
N PHE A 102 0.12 -11.71 -23.84
CA PHE A 102 0.84 -12.07 -25.07
C PHE A 102 2.12 -12.89 -24.81
N SER A 103 2.35 -13.37 -23.58
CA SER A 103 3.58 -14.10 -23.22
C SER A 103 3.81 -15.34 -24.10
N SER A 104 2.75 -16.07 -24.45
CA SER A 104 2.82 -17.27 -25.31
C SER A 104 3.14 -16.98 -26.78
N THR A 105 3.00 -15.72 -27.23
CA THR A 105 3.28 -15.32 -28.62
C THR A 105 4.77 -15.14 -28.87
N TYR A 106 5.56 -14.96 -27.80
CA TYR A 106 6.98 -14.64 -27.87
C TYR A 106 7.82 -15.79 -27.29
N THR A 107 9.06 -15.95 -27.78
CA THR A 107 9.92 -17.06 -27.35
C THR A 107 10.33 -16.96 -25.89
N ASN A 108 10.59 -15.74 -25.43
CA ASN A 108 10.96 -15.41 -24.06
C ASN A 108 10.48 -13.99 -23.72
N GLU A 109 10.47 -13.63 -22.43
CA GLU A 109 10.07 -12.30 -21.93
C GLU A 109 10.85 -11.15 -22.60
N ILE A 110 12.14 -11.36 -22.86
CA ILE A 110 13.02 -10.36 -23.50
C ILE A 110 12.63 -10.10 -24.96
N SER A 111 11.94 -11.02 -25.62
CA SER A 111 11.43 -10.82 -26.98
C SER A 111 10.06 -10.14 -27.03
N ASN A 112 9.40 -9.97 -25.87
CA ASN A 112 8.08 -9.38 -25.77
C ASN A 112 8.17 -7.83 -25.71
N PRO A 113 7.67 -7.08 -26.71
CA PRO A 113 7.71 -5.62 -26.68
C PRO A 113 6.93 -5.01 -25.51
N PHE A 114 5.88 -5.70 -25.03
CA PHE A 114 5.09 -5.24 -23.89
C PHE A 114 5.86 -5.32 -22.57
N PHE A 115 6.84 -6.22 -22.46
CA PHE A 115 7.76 -6.26 -21.31
C PHE A 115 8.54 -4.94 -21.20
N TYR A 116 9.10 -4.43 -22.29
CA TYR A 116 9.81 -3.15 -22.28
C TYR A 116 8.90 -1.96 -22.02
N ALA A 117 7.70 -1.94 -22.59
CA ALA A 117 6.70 -0.92 -22.31
C ALA A 117 6.31 -0.91 -20.82
N TRP A 118 6.18 -2.10 -20.21
CA TRP A 118 5.93 -2.25 -18.79
C TRP A 118 7.11 -1.73 -17.95
N ILE A 119 8.34 -2.11 -18.26
CA ILE A 119 9.55 -1.61 -17.55
C ILE A 119 9.66 -0.08 -17.65
N LEU A 120 9.45 0.50 -18.83
CA LEU A 120 9.47 1.95 -19.01
C LEU A 120 8.40 2.62 -18.16
N SER A 121 7.17 2.09 -18.18
CA SER A 121 6.08 2.60 -17.36
C SER A 121 6.38 2.52 -15.86
N GLN A 122 7.06 1.46 -15.40
CA GLN A 122 7.49 1.28 -14.01
C GLN A 122 8.52 2.32 -13.58
N ILE A 123 9.51 2.60 -14.44
CA ILE A 123 10.54 3.62 -14.21
C ILE A 123 9.89 5.00 -14.07
N VAL A 124 9.05 5.38 -15.04
CA VAL A 124 8.38 6.69 -15.05
C VAL A 124 7.43 6.82 -13.85
N ASN A 125 6.57 5.84 -13.61
CA ASN A 125 5.64 5.84 -12.48
C ASN A 125 6.36 5.94 -11.12
N SER A 126 7.43 5.19 -10.94
CA SER A 126 8.22 5.22 -9.71
C SER A 126 8.94 6.55 -9.53
N GLY A 127 9.57 7.07 -10.59
CA GLY A 127 10.29 8.34 -10.58
C GLY A 127 9.38 9.53 -10.29
N VAL A 128 8.25 9.65 -10.99
CA VAL A 128 7.28 10.74 -10.77
C VAL A 128 6.72 10.69 -9.35
N LYS A 129 6.35 9.50 -8.85
CA LYS A 129 5.83 9.39 -7.47
C LYS A 129 6.91 9.61 -6.41
N PHE A 130 8.16 9.21 -6.66
CA PHE A 130 9.27 9.50 -5.76
C PHE A 130 9.51 11.01 -5.66
N ALA A 131 9.64 11.69 -6.80
CA ALA A 131 9.80 13.14 -6.85
C ALA A 131 8.63 13.86 -6.16
N TRP A 132 7.40 13.35 -6.34
CA TRP A 132 6.22 13.89 -5.68
C TRP A 132 6.27 13.73 -4.16
N ASP A 133 6.65 12.55 -3.66
CA ASP A 133 6.78 12.31 -2.22
C ASP A 133 7.77 13.32 -1.61
N LEU A 134 8.96 13.46 -2.21
CA LEU A 134 10.00 14.35 -1.69
C LEU A 134 9.57 15.82 -1.74
N LYS A 135 9.15 16.30 -2.91
CA LYS A 135 8.91 17.72 -3.15
C LYS A 135 7.57 18.19 -2.61
N MET A 136 6.51 17.44 -2.87
CA MET A 136 5.14 17.90 -2.62
C MET A 136 4.61 17.40 -1.29
N ASP A 137 4.72 16.10 -1.01
CA ASP A 137 4.13 15.53 0.20
C ASP A 137 4.99 15.78 1.44
N TRP A 138 6.32 15.79 1.28
CA TRP A 138 7.25 16.01 2.39
C TRP A 138 7.90 17.40 2.37
N GLY A 139 7.72 18.21 1.32
CA GLY A 139 8.24 19.57 1.28
C GLY A 139 9.76 19.67 1.32
N PHE A 140 10.48 18.61 0.91
CA PHE A 140 11.92 18.67 0.74
C PHE A 140 12.24 19.46 -0.54
N PHE A 141 13.38 20.14 -0.58
CA PHE A 141 13.77 21.07 -1.65
C PHE A 141 12.98 22.40 -1.72
N ASP A 142 12.45 22.89 -0.59
CA ASP A 142 11.99 24.27 -0.52
C ASP A 142 13.17 25.25 -0.68
N GLN A 143 12.98 26.32 -1.45
CA GLN A 143 14.02 27.32 -1.75
C GLN A 143 14.36 28.20 -0.53
N HIS A 144 13.54 28.13 0.51
CA HIS A 144 13.76 28.81 1.79
C HIS A 144 14.37 27.86 2.84
N ALA A 145 15.03 26.79 2.42
CA ALA A 145 15.85 25.97 3.32
C ALA A 145 17.08 26.77 3.76
N GLY A 146 17.07 27.33 4.97
CA GLY A 146 18.17 28.06 5.60
C GLY A 146 19.45 27.22 5.72
N GLU A 147 19.81 26.77 6.93
CA GLU A 147 21.07 26.02 7.15
C GLU A 147 20.98 24.52 6.79
N ASN A 148 19.80 24.04 6.38
CA ASN A 148 19.54 22.62 6.17
C ASN A 148 19.73 22.22 4.69
N TRP A 149 20.69 21.34 4.41
CA TRP A 149 20.88 20.81 3.05
C TRP A 149 19.66 19.96 2.63
N PHE A 150 18.83 20.53 1.75
CA PHE A 150 17.62 19.92 1.15
C PHE A 150 16.37 19.75 2.05
N LEU A 151 16.42 20.20 3.30
CA LEU A 151 15.30 20.15 4.24
C LEU A 151 14.71 21.55 4.45
N ARG A 152 13.39 21.65 4.63
CA ARG A 152 12.70 22.89 5.03
C ARG A 152 13.18 23.40 6.40
N ASP A 153 12.92 24.68 6.69
CA ASP A 153 13.31 25.33 7.94
C ASP A 153 12.58 24.79 9.17
N GLU A 154 11.26 24.61 9.06
CA GLU A 154 10.42 24.13 10.14
C GLU A 154 10.34 22.60 10.12
N ILE A 155 10.87 21.95 11.16
CA ILE A 155 10.84 20.49 11.34
C ILE A 155 10.21 20.15 12.70
N VAL A 156 9.30 19.17 12.72
CA VAL A 156 8.66 18.70 13.96
C VAL A 156 9.52 17.63 14.64
N TYR A 157 10.19 16.78 13.85
CA TYR A 157 11.01 15.71 14.42
C TYR A 157 12.37 16.23 14.87
N PRO A 158 12.80 15.94 16.11
CA PRO A 158 13.97 16.59 16.72
C PRO A 158 15.31 16.22 16.07
N ARG A 159 15.38 15.11 15.31
CA ARG A 159 16.62 14.66 14.65
C ARG A 159 16.46 14.65 13.14
N ARG A 160 17.31 15.44 12.46
CA ARG A 160 17.39 15.52 10.99
C ARG A 160 17.66 14.17 10.31
N LEU A 161 18.39 13.28 10.99
CA LEU A 161 18.71 11.93 10.49
C LEU A 161 17.47 11.10 10.12
N TYR A 162 16.33 11.31 10.79
CA TYR A 162 15.11 10.59 10.46
C TYR A 162 14.61 10.91 9.05
N TYR A 163 14.73 12.17 8.61
CA TYR A 163 14.32 12.59 7.29
C TYR A 163 15.19 11.93 6.20
N TYR A 164 16.51 11.97 6.35
CA TYR A 164 17.43 11.32 5.41
C TYR A 164 17.23 9.80 5.36
N PHE A 165 17.03 9.15 6.51
CA PHE A 165 16.74 7.72 6.57
C PHE A 165 15.45 7.36 5.82
N VAL A 166 14.41 8.19 5.97
CA VAL A 166 13.12 7.97 5.29
C VAL A 166 13.20 8.20 3.80
N ILE A 167 14.02 9.14 3.33
CA ILE A 167 14.33 9.31 1.90
C ILE A 167 14.97 8.03 1.35
N ILE A 168 15.98 7.50 2.03
CA ILE A 168 16.72 6.30 1.62
C ILE A 168 15.79 5.07 1.60
N ILE A 169 15.04 4.83 2.68
CA ILE A 169 14.08 3.72 2.75
C ILE A 169 13.02 3.84 1.66
N ASN A 170 12.45 5.04 1.47
CA ASN A 170 11.42 5.23 0.46
C ASN A 170 11.95 4.99 -0.95
N PHE A 171 13.20 5.38 -1.24
CA PHE A 171 13.85 5.06 -2.50
C PHE A 171 13.91 3.54 -2.71
N PHE A 172 14.58 2.79 -1.82
CA PHE A 172 14.75 1.35 -2.01
C PHE A 172 13.43 0.58 -2.06
N LEU A 173 12.49 0.89 -1.16
CA LEU A 173 11.19 0.20 -1.15
C LEU A 173 10.33 0.55 -2.36
N ARG A 174 10.43 1.77 -2.89
CA ARG A 174 9.70 2.19 -4.10
C ARG A 174 10.24 1.51 -5.36
N TYR A 175 11.56 1.32 -5.46
CA TYR A 175 12.22 0.60 -6.55
C TYR A 175 12.34 -0.91 -6.29
N SER A 176 11.68 -1.44 -5.25
CA SER A 176 11.66 -2.87 -4.93
C SER A 176 11.12 -3.74 -6.07
N TRP A 177 10.36 -3.17 -7.00
CA TRP A 177 9.91 -3.87 -8.21
C TRP A 177 11.07 -4.38 -9.08
N ILE A 178 12.26 -3.75 -9.03
CA ILE A 178 13.45 -4.24 -9.74
C ILE A 178 13.83 -5.62 -9.24
N ILE A 179 13.82 -5.82 -7.92
CA ILE A 179 14.12 -7.12 -7.31
C ILE A 179 13.03 -8.13 -7.70
N LYS A 180 11.76 -7.73 -7.73
CA LYS A 180 10.66 -8.61 -8.19
C LYS A 180 10.85 -9.06 -9.63
N VAL A 181 11.26 -8.16 -10.52
CA VAL A 181 11.56 -8.48 -11.93
C VAL A 181 12.76 -9.42 -12.03
N TYR A 182 13.83 -9.16 -11.29
CA TYR A 182 15.01 -10.03 -11.27
C TYR A 182 14.64 -11.46 -10.83
N LEU A 183 13.88 -11.58 -9.74
CA LEU A 183 13.42 -12.88 -9.22
C LEU A 183 12.48 -13.59 -10.21
N TYR A 184 11.58 -12.84 -10.88
CA TYR A 184 10.69 -13.36 -11.91
C TYR A 184 11.45 -13.96 -13.10
N ILE A 185 12.51 -13.29 -13.57
CA ILE A 185 13.31 -13.75 -14.72
C ILE A 185 14.18 -14.97 -14.33
N GLN A 186 14.86 -14.92 -13.19
CA GLN A 186 15.82 -15.96 -12.78
C GLN A 186 15.13 -17.26 -12.37
N THR A 187 13.95 -17.16 -11.79
CA THR A 187 13.33 -18.26 -11.07
C THR A 187 12.01 -18.60 -11.75
N ARG A 188 12.10 -19.37 -12.84
CA ARG A 188 10.92 -19.84 -13.61
C ARG A 188 9.97 -20.71 -12.76
N TYR A 189 10.44 -21.22 -11.62
CA TYR A 189 9.69 -21.99 -10.62
C TYR A 189 10.19 -21.62 -9.21
N ILE A 190 9.40 -20.88 -8.43
CA ILE A 190 9.70 -20.63 -7.00
C ILE A 190 8.68 -21.40 -6.17
N GLU A 191 9.13 -22.40 -5.41
CA GLU A 191 8.31 -23.10 -4.41
C GLU A 191 7.87 -22.19 -3.23
N HIS A 192 8.36 -20.96 -3.18
CA HIS A 192 8.13 -19.96 -2.13
C HIS A 192 7.63 -18.60 -2.65
N LEU A 193 7.01 -18.55 -3.84
CA LEU A 193 6.49 -17.31 -4.42
C LEU A 193 5.56 -16.55 -3.45
N GLU A 194 4.75 -17.27 -2.69
CA GLU A 194 3.79 -16.71 -1.75
C GLU A 194 4.46 -15.93 -0.61
N LEU A 195 5.54 -16.48 -0.03
CA LEU A 195 6.30 -15.82 1.04
C LEU A 195 6.94 -14.52 0.53
N ILE A 196 7.51 -14.55 -0.68
CA ILE A 196 8.14 -13.37 -1.29
C ILE A 196 7.08 -12.28 -1.53
N VAL A 197 5.92 -12.64 -2.09
CA VAL A 197 4.81 -11.70 -2.31
C VAL A 197 4.33 -11.10 -0.99
N PHE A 198 4.18 -11.93 0.05
CA PHE A 198 3.79 -11.49 1.39
C PHE A 198 4.80 -10.51 1.99
N ILE A 199 6.11 -10.81 1.95
CA ILE A 199 7.17 -9.93 2.45
C ILE A 199 7.12 -8.58 1.74
N PHE A 200 7.02 -8.56 0.41
CA PHE A 200 6.94 -7.31 -0.33
C PHE A 200 5.65 -6.52 -0.04
N ALA A 201 4.53 -7.20 0.23
CA ALA A 201 3.30 -6.54 0.65
C ALA A 201 3.45 -5.88 2.02
N LEU A 202 4.09 -6.57 2.98
CA LEU A 202 4.39 -6.03 4.30
C LEU A 202 5.32 -4.81 4.20
N LEU A 203 6.38 -4.90 3.39
CA LEU A 203 7.30 -3.80 3.16
C LEU A 203 6.63 -2.57 2.51
N GLU A 204 5.76 -2.77 1.52
CA GLU A 204 4.97 -1.68 0.93
C GLU A 204 4.02 -1.06 1.96
N SER A 205 3.41 -1.87 2.82
CA SER A 205 2.57 -1.39 3.93
C SER A 205 3.34 -0.50 4.89
N LEU A 206 4.52 -0.96 5.37
CA LEU A 206 5.43 -0.17 6.21
C LEU A 206 5.85 1.14 5.55
N ARG A 207 6.19 1.11 4.25
CA ARG A 207 6.52 2.31 3.49
C ARG A 207 5.37 3.33 3.49
N ARG A 208 4.13 2.87 3.37
CA ARG A 208 2.92 3.73 3.42
C ARG A 208 2.69 4.32 4.79
N PHE A 209 2.91 3.55 5.86
CA PHE A 209 2.83 4.06 7.23
C PHE A 209 3.83 5.20 7.43
N ILE A 210 5.10 4.98 7.08
CA ILE A 210 6.15 6.01 7.17
C ILE A 210 5.75 7.24 6.33
N TRP A 211 5.35 7.05 5.07
CA TRP A 211 4.94 8.16 4.20
C TRP A 211 3.79 8.99 4.79
N ASN A 212 2.79 8.35 5.40
CA ASN A 212 1.66 9.04 6.03
C ASN A 212 2.11 9.95 7.18
N PHE A 213 3.04 9.53 8.03
CA PHE A 213 3.53 10.36 9.15
C PHE A 213 4.16 11.65 8.67
N PHE A 214 5.09 11.57 7.70
CA PHE A 214 5.76 12.76 7.17
C PHE A 214 4.83 13.64 6.33
N ARG A 215 3.83 13.06 5.65
CA ARG A 215 2.79 13.82 4.98
C ARG A 215 1.93 14.60 5.99
N LEU A 216 1.51 13.95 7.07
CA LEU A 216 0.72 14.59 8.13
C LEU A 216 1.49 15.72 8.80
N GLU A 217 2.79 15.51 9.03
CA GLU A 217 3.68 16.55 9.54
C GLU A 217 3.73 17.76 8.58
N ASN A 218 3.95 17.53 7.28
CA ASN A 218 4.00 18.59 6.28
C ASN A 218 2.66 19.34 6.17
N GLU A 219 1.53 18.63 6.20
CA GLU A 219 0.19 19.22 6.21
C GLU A 219 -0.04 20.08 7.49
N HIS A 220 0.40 19.57 8.65
CA HIS A 220 0.30 20.30 9.92
C HIS A 220 1.09 21.60 9.89
N LEU A 221 2.34 21.56 9.42
CA LEU A 221 3.19 22.75 9.29
C LEU A 221 2.58 23.77 8.31
N ASN A 222 2.08 23.31 7.16
CA ASN A 222 1.40 24.18 6.19
C ASN A 222 0.14 24.83 6.77
N ASN A 223 -0.64 24.11 7.58
CA ASN A 223 -1.84 24.65 8.24
C ASN A 223 -1.50 25.65 9.34
N CYS A 224 -0.47 25.38 10.15
CA CYS A 224 0.03 26.31 11.17
C CYS A 224 0.59 27.59 10.55
N GLY A 225 1.36 27.49 9.45
CA GLY A 225 1.90 28.64 8.74
C GLY A 225 0.84 29.52 8.05
N GLN A 226 -0.31 28.95 7.69
CA GLN A 226 -1.45 29.69 7.13
C GLN A 226 -2.46 30.14 8.20
N PHE A 227 -2.13 30.05 9.50
CA PHE A 227 -3.01 30.38 10.62
C PHE A 227 -4.35 29.60 10.66
N ARG A 228 -4.41 28.44 9.97
CA ARG A 228 -5.60 27.57 9.97
C ARG A 228 -5.67 26.64 11.18
N ALA A 229 -4.55 26.49 11.91
CA ALA A 229 -4.48 25.84 13.21
C ALA A 229 -4.06 26.87 14.26
N VAL A 230 -4.97 27.21 15.18
CA VAL A 230 -4.66 28.09 16.31
C VAL A 230 -3.87 27.28 17.33
N ARG A 231 -2.61 27.68 17.60
CA ARG A 231 -1.71 26.94 18.48
C ARG A 231 -2.14 26.99 19.95
N ASP A 232 -2.92 28.00 20.36
CA ASP A 232 -3.46 28.12 21.71
C ASP A 232 -4.77 28.92 21.67
N ILE A 233 -5.88 28.33 22.10
CA ILE A 233 -7.03 29.13 22.55
C ILE A 233 -6.61 29.68 23.91
N SER A 234 -6.21 30.94 23.99
CA SER A 234 -6.02 31.59 25.29
C SER A 234 -7.38 31.67 25.97
N VAL A 235 -7.70 30.72 26.85
CA VAL A 235 -8.82 30.88 27.77
C VAL A 235 -8.37 31.94 28.77
N ASN A 236 -8.62 33.20 28.45
CA ASN A 236 -8.25 34.31 29.31
C ASN A 236 -9.01 34.14 30.64
N PRO A 237 -8.34 33.82 31.78
CA PRO A 237 -9.02 33.48 33.03
C PRO A 237 -9.90 34.63 33.55
N ARG A 238 -9.58 35.86 33.10
CA ARG A 238 -10.30 37.08 33.46
C ARG A 238 -11.77 37.06 33.04
N ARG A 239 -12.13 36.31 31.98
CA ARG A 239 -13.53 36.22 31.51
C ARG A 239 -14.36 35.20 32.31
N LEU A 240 -13.71 34.19 32.90
CA LEU A 240 -14.36 33.23 33.81
C LEU A 240 -14.67 33.86 35.17
N LEU A 241 -13.76 34.71 35.67
CA LEU A 241 -13.96 35.42 36.94
C LEU A 241 -15.17 36.37 36.90
N ILE A 242 -15.39 37.07 35.76
CA ILE A 242 -16.54 37.96 35.59
C ILE A 242 -17.86 37.16 35.59
N SER A 243 -17.89 36.00 34.91
CA SER A 243 -19.08 35.15 34.88
C SER A 243 -19.41 34.51 36.23
N THR A 244 -18.39 34.18 37.04
CA THR A 244 -18.61 33.66 38.41
C THR A 244 -19.05 34.78 39.36
N THR A 245 -18.51 35.99 39.23
CA THR A 245 -18.94 37.12 40.09
C THR A 245 -20.33 37.64 39.73
N GLU A 246 -20.72 37.62 38.46
CA GLU A 246 -22.09 38.00 38.03
C GLU A 246 -23.12 36.95 38.47
N SER A 247 -22.78 35.66 38.42
CA SER A 247 -23.68 34.59 38.90
C SER A 247 -23.80 34.55 40.42
N GLU A 248 -22.74 34.83 41.18
CA GLU A 248 -22.82 35.00 42.64
C GLU A 248 -23.65 36.23 43.03
N HIS A 249 -23.49 37.37 42.34
CA HIS A 249 -24.32 38.55 42.60
C HIS A 249 -25.81 38.32 42.33
N LEU A 250 -26.15 37.65 41.23
CA LEU A 250 -27.55 37.32 40.90
C LEU A 250 -28.15 36.26 41.86
N SER A 251 -27.35 35.35 42.40
CA SER A 251 -27.83 34.39 43.41
C SER A 251 -28.10 35.02 44.78
N ASN A 252 -27.37 36.08 45.14
CA ASN A 252 -27.54 36.76 46.44
C ASN A 252 -28.70 37.77 46.45
N GLU A 253 -29.09 38.34 45.30
CA GLU A 253 -30.27 39.22 45.20
C GLU A 253 -31.62 38.46 45.29
N HIS A 254 -31.62 37.14 45.07
CA HIS A 254 -32.84 36.32 45.12
C HIS A 254 -33.12 35.67 46.50
N VAL A 255 -32.28 35.93 47.52
CA VAL A 255 -32.40 35.33 48.86
C VAL A 255 -32.73 36.35 49.97
N SER A 256 -32.90 37.64 49.63
CA SER A 256 -33.31 38.71 50.56
C SER A 256 -34.78 39.11 50.41
#